data_AF-A0A7Y3EN83-F1
#
_entry.id   AF-A0A7Y3EN83-F1
#
_cell.length_a   1.000
_cell.length_b   1.000
_cell.length_c   1.000
_cell.angle_alpha   90.00
_cell.angle_beta   90.00
_cell.angle_gamma   90.00
#
_symmetry.space_group_name_H-M   'P 1'
#
loop_
_entity.id
_entity.type
_entity.pdbx_description
1 polymer ?
#
loop_
_entity_poly.entity_id
_entity_poly.type
_entity_poly.pdbx_seq_one_letter_code
_entity_poly.pdbx_strand_id
1 'polypeptide(L)'
;MIPKAVAEFMQRPSIKELNRKINFGKDIVAQGNILLINPDSIAADAEELGYQTSNLKNVLLKLLEEVQSKHYVGAHPPRKSYEPLIKGSDLFEFRWESKRFGCAIYIKYTLKNEIFYLVSLHKHRPR
;
A
#
# COMPACT_ATOMS: atom_id res chain seq x y z
N MET A 1 30.02 -13.72 17.58
CA MET A 1 28.75 -14.29 18.07
C MET A 1 27.75 -13.14 18.15
N ILE A 2 26.93 -12.95 17.11
CA ILE A 2 25.92 -11.89 17.10
C ILE A 2 24.77 -12.37 18.00
N PRO A 3 24.25 -11.57 18.95
CA PRO A 3 23.18 -12.03 19.82
C PRO A 3 21.95 -12.39 18.98
N LYS A 4 21.40 -13.59 19.23
CA LYS A 4 20.21 -14.15 18.57
C LYS A 4 19.00 -13.18 18.59
N ALA A 5 18.95 -12.30 19.59
CA ALA A 5 17.91 -11.27 19.75
C ALA A 5 17.95 -10.16 18.67
N VAL A 6 19.12 -9.87 18.07
CA VAL A 6 19.22 -8.81 17.04
C VAL A 6 18.75 -9.30 15.67
N ALA A 7 18.79 -10.62 15.44
CA ALA A 7 18.39 -11.25 14.19
C ALA A 7 16.85 -11.37 14.02
N GLU A 8 16.09 -11.47 15.13
CA GLU A 8 14.62 -11.59 15.09
C GLU A 8 13.89 -10.26 14.77
N PHE A 9 14.54 -9.11 14.98
CA PHE A 9 13.96 -7.79 14.66
C PHE A 9 14.16 -7.34 13.20
N MET A 10 15.00 -8.03 12.43
CA MET A 10 15.36 -7.62 11.07
C MET A 10 14.49 -8.21 9.95
N GLN A 11 13.52 -9.09 10.24
CA GLN A 11 12.82 -9.88 9.20
C GLN A 11 11.36 -9.48 8.88
N ARG A 12 10.83 -8.40 9.45
CA ARG A 12 9.43 -7.99 9.19
C ARG A 12 9.23 -7.54 7.72
N PRO A 13 8.02 -7.60 7.16
CA PRO A 13 6.76 -7.96 7.81
C PRO A 13 6.38 -9.43 7.66
N SER A 14 5.89 -10.05 8.74
CA SER A 14 5.35 -11.42 8.69
C SER A 14 4.03 -11.48 7.92
N ILE A 15 3.62 -12.67 7.46
CA ILE A 15 2.29 -12.91 6.85
C ILE A 15 1.17 -12.37 7.74
N LYS A 16 1.26 -12.61 9.06
CA LYS A 16 0.27 -12.15 10.04
C LYS A 16 0.22 -10.62 10.12
N GLU A 17 1.38 -9.96 10.08
CA GLU A 17 1.48 -8.50 10.11
C GLU A 17 0.93 -7.88 8.83
N LEU A 18 1.29 -8.42 7.66
CA LEU A 18 0.75 -7.99 6.37
C LEU A 18 -0.77 -8.13 6.34
N ASN A 19 -1.33 -9.27 6.75
CA ASN A 19 -2.77 -9.47 6.78
C ASN A 19 -3.46 -8.47 7.73
N ARG A 20 -2.88 -8.18 8.90
CA ARG A 20 -3.39 -7.14 9.82
C ARG A 20 -3.36 -5.76 9.17
N LYS A 21 -2.29 -5.38 8.48
CA LYS A 21 -2.16 -4.08 7.80
C LYS A 21 -3.12 -3.95 6.63
N ILE A 22 -3.35 -5.02 5.87
CA ILE A 22 -4.35 -5.03 4.79
C ILE A 22 -5.76 -4.83 5.38
N ASN A 23 -6.12 -5.60 6.41
CA ASN A 23 -7.45 -5.49 7.02
C ASN A 23 -7.68 -4.13 7.67
N PHE A 24 -6.72 -3.64 8.44
CA PHE A 24 -6.81 -2.30 9.04
C PHE A 24 -6.89 -1.20 7.96
N GLY A 25 -6.18 -1.37 6.84
CA GLY A 25 -6.31 -0.49 5.69
C GLY A 25 -7.74 -0.48 5.11
N LYS A 26 -8.41 -1.64 5.01
CA LYS A 26 -9.81 -1.72 4.56
C LYS A 26 -10.73 -0.92 5.47
N ASP A 27 -10.59 -1.09 6.79
CA ASP A 27 -11.44 -0.42 7.77
C ASP A 27 -11.29 1.11 7.68
N ILE A 28 -10.06 1.61 7.59
CA ILE A 28 -9.76 3.03 7.43
C ILE A 28 -10.31 3.59 6.11
N VAL A 29 -10.08 2.88 4.99
CA VAL A 29 -10.60 3.29 3.68
C VAL A 29 -12.13 3.29 3.68
N ALA A 30 -12.79 2.33 4.34
CA ALA A 30 -14.25 2.28 4.46
C ALA A 30 -14.83 3.49 5.20
N GLN A 31 -14.09 4.04 6.16
CA GLN A 31 -14.44 5.29 6.85
C GLN A 31 -14.19 6.55 5.99
N GLY A 32 -13.44 6.43 4.89
CA GLY A 32 -13.08 7.56 4.01
C GLY A 32 -11.84 8.33 4.46
N ASN A 33 -11.10 7.81 5.44
CA ASN A 33 -9.91 8.45 6.01
C ASN A 33 -8.69 8.21 5.10
N ILE A 34 -8.71 8.85 3.92
CA ILE A 34 -7.71 8.69 2.86
C ILE A 34 -7.03 10.03 2.60
N LEU A 35 -5.70 10.05 2.62
CA LEU A 35 -4.91 11.20 2.18
C LEU A 35 -3.93 10.81 1.07
N LEU A 36 -3.75 11.69 0.11
CA LEU A 36 -2.86 11.51 -1.03
C LEU A 36 -1.52 12.20 -0.76
N ILE A 37 -0.41 11.48 -0.89
CA ILE A 37 0.92 12.08 -0.74
C ILE A 37 1.29 12.92 -1.98
N ASN A 38 0.96 12.43 -3.17
CA ASN A 38 1.16 13.16 -4.43
C ASN A 38 -0.14 13.14 -5.25
N PRO A 39 -1.05 14.10 -5.02
CA PRO A 39 -2.35 14.14 -5.69
C PRO A 39 -2.26 14.16 -7.21
N ASP A 40 -1.34 14.93 -7.78
CA ASP A 40 -1.22 15.11 -9.23
C ASP A 40 -0.78 13.82 -9.93
N SER A 41 0.24 13.13 -9.39
CA SER A 41 0.66 11.82 -9.91
C SER A 41 -0.46 10.79 -9.79
N ILE A 42 -1.19 10.78 -8.68
CA ILE A 42 -2.29 9.83 -8.44
C ILE A 42 -3.47 10.10 -9.38
N ALA A 43 -3.74 11.37 -9.73
CA ALA A 43 -4.76 11.73 -10.71
C ALA A 43 -4.38 11.22 -12.11
N ALA A 44 -3.14 11.43 -12.54
CA ALA A 44 -2.65 10.91 -13.81
C ALA A 44 -2.69 9.37 -13.88
N ASP A 45 -2.26 8.69 -12.80
CA ASP A 45 -2.32 7.23 -12.72
C ASP A 45 -3.78 6.71 -12.72
N ALA A 46 -4.71 7.46 -12.11
CA ALA A 46 -6.12 7.12 -12.10
C ALA A 46 -6.74 7.18 -13.50
N GLU A 47 -6.39 8.21 -14.27
CA GLU A 47 -6.79 8.34 -15.67
C GLU A 47 -6.25 7.17 -16.51
N GLU A 48 -4.98 6.79 -16.33
CA GLU A 48 -4.40 5.63 -17.02
C GLU A 48 -5.12 4.31 -16.66
N LEU A 49 -5.49 4.14 -15.39
CA LEU A 49 -6.26 2.99 -14.91
C LEU A 49 -7.75 3.05 -15.28
N GLY A 50 -8.21 4.14 -15.91
CA GLY A 50 -9.58 4.29 -16.38
C GLY A 50 -10.60 4.55 -15.27
N TYR A 51 -10.23 5.26 -14.20
CA TYR A 51 -11.17 5.66 -13.16
C TYR A 51 -11.01 7.12 -12.74
N GLN A 52 -12.10 7.74 -12.28
CA GLN A 52 -12.07 9.10 -11.72
C GLN A 52 -11.66 9.08 -10.24
N THR A 53 -10.85 10.05 -9.81
CA THR A 53 -10.40 10.17 -8.41
C THR A 53 -11.56 10.30 -7.41
N SER A 54 -12.72 10.81 -7.82
CA SER A 54 -13.97 10.80 -7.03
C SER A 54 -14.39 9.38 -6.60
N ASN A 55 -14.03 8.35 -7.37
CA ASN A 55 -14.30 6.94 -7.08
C ASN A 55 -13.18 6.25 -6.29
N LEU A 56 -12.13 6.98 -5.86
CA LEU A 56 -10.92 6.41 -5.26
C LEU A 56 -11.23 5.50 -4.07
N LYS A 57 -12.13 5.91 -3.18
CA LYS A 57 -12.53 5.08 -2.02
C LYS A 57 -13.01 3.70 -2.45
N ASN A 58 -13.93 3.65 -3.41
CA ASN A 58 -14.48 2.40 -3.94
C ASN A 58 -13.43 1.58 -4.71
N VAL A 59 -12.49 2.25 -5.37
CA VAL A 59 -11.31 1.61 -5.98
C VAL A 59 -10.46 0.92 -4.92
N LEU A 60 -10.02 1.66 -3.91
CA LEU A 60 -9.17 1.13 -2.85
C LEU A 60 -9.82 -0.02 -2.09
N LEU A 61 -11.13 0.05 -1.78
CA LEU A 61 -11.83 -1.07 -1.14
C LEU A 61 -11.76 -2.35 -1.98
N LYS A 62 -12.07 -2.25 -3.28
CA LYS A 62 -12.00 -3.41 -4.18
C LYS A 62 -10.58 -3.95 -4.33
N LEU A 63 -9.59 -3.07 -4.41
CA LEU A 63 -8.19 -3.48 -4.49
C LEU A 63 -7.70 -4.16 -3.21
N LEU A 64 -8.08 -3.63 -2.04
CA LEU A 64 -7.72 -4.24 -0.76
C LEU A 64 -8.45 -5.57 -0.54
N GLU A 65 -9.65 -5.76 -1.09
CA GLU A 65 -10.34 -7.07 -1.13
C GLU A 65 -9.55 -8.12 -1.93
N GLU A 66 -8.89 -7.71 -3.01
CA GLU A 66 -8.07 -8.59 -3.86
C GLU A 66 -6.67 -8.88 -3.29
N VAL A 67 -6.05 -7.90 -2.62
CA VAL A 67 -4.65 -8.01 -2.18
C VAL A 67 -4.49 -9.03 -1.05
N GLN A 68 -3.38 -9.76 -1.08
CA GLN A 68 -3.01 -10.78 -0.09
C GLN A 68 -1.56 -10.56 0.35
N SER A 69 -1.17 -11.09 1.50
CA SER A 69 0.21 -11.01 1.99
C SER A 69 1.25 -11.53 1.00
N LYS A 70 0.93 -12.56 0.21
CA LYS A 70 1.81 -13.09 -0.86
C LYS A 70 2.08 -12.09 -2.00
N HIS A 71 1.27 -11.04 -2.14
CA HIS A 71 1.45 -9.98 -3.14
C HIS A 71 2.41 -8.90 -2.66
N TYR A 72 2.93 -8.99 -1.44
CA TYR A 72 3.89 -8.04 -0.91
C TYR A 72 5.20 -8.10 -1.69
N VAL A 73 5.65 -6.95 -2.17
CA VAL A 73 6.89 -6.79 -2.95
C VAL A 73 7.83 -5.76 -2.33
N GLY A 74 7.49 -5.23 -1.15
CA GLY A 74 8.33 -4.28 -0.43
C GLY A 74 9.56 -4.92 0.20
N ALA A 75 10.43 -4.08 0.76
CA ALA A 75 11.64 -4.53 1.45
C ALA A 75 11.34 -5.28 2.77
N HIS A 76 12.35 -5.97 3.29
CA HIS A 76 12.34 -6.63 4.59
C HIS A 76 13.55 -6.14 5.40
N PRO A 77 13.40 -5.20 6.37
CA PRO A 77 12.16 -4.54 6.80
C PRO A 77 11.54 -3.61 5.74
N PRO A 78 10.24 -3.24 5.88
CA PRO A 78 9.63 -2.24 5.02
C PRO A 78 10.46 -0.96 4.96
N ARG A 79 10.53 -0.32 3.80
CA ARG A 79 11.24 0.95 3.66
C ARG A 79 10.53 2.02 4.46
N LYS A 80 11.30 2.87 5.14
CA LYS A 80 10.75 4.06 5.80
C LYS A 80 10.51 5.16 4.77
N SER A 81 9.40 5.88 4.91
CA SER A 81 9.14 7.05 4.07
C SER A 81 9.99 8.26 4.50
N TYR A 82 10.42 9.05 3.52
CA TYR A 82 11.07 10.35 3.72
C TYR A 82 10.11 11.52 3.52
N GLU A 83 8.91 11.26 2.99
CA GLU A 83 7.89 12.27 2.72
C GLU A 83 7.46 12.97 4.02
N PRO A 84 7.43 14.32 4.07
CA PRO A 84 7.24 15.06 5.32
C PRO A 84 6.04 14.60 6.17
N LEU A 85 4.88 14.35 5.55
CA LEU A 85 3.64 13.95 6.25
C LEU A 85 3.74 12.56 6.91
N ILE A 86 4.49 11.66 6.31
CA ILE A 86 4.59 10.24 6.71
C ILE A 86 6.03 9.82 7.03
N LYS A 87 6.88 10.79 7.37
CA LYS A 87 8.29 10.56 7.65
C LYS A 87 8.48 9.49 8.72
N GLY A 88 9.33 8.51 8.42
CA GLY A 88 9.63 7.39 9.32
C GLY A 88 8.56 6.29 9.39
N SER A 89 7.43 6.42 8.69
CA SER A 89 6.41 5.38 8.60
C SER A 89 6.83 4.27 7.63
N ASP A 90 6.42 3.04 7.93
CA ASP A 90 6.65 1.88 7.05
C ASP A 90 5.83 1.98 5.78
N LEU A 91 6.47 1.82 4.63
CA LEU A 91 5.84 1.75 3.32
C LEU A 91 5.50 0.31 2.98
N PHE A 92 4.22 0.05 2.75
CA PHE A 92 3.73 -1.25 2.32
C PHE A 92 3.47 -1.22 0.82
N GLU A 93 4.16 -2.10 0.10
CA GLU A 93 4.16 -2.17 -1.36
C GLU A 93 3.63 -3.53 -1.79
N PHE A 94 2.62 -3.54 -2.66
CA PHE A 94 2.02 -4.77 -3.19
C PHE A 94 1.88 -4.71 -4.69
N ARG A 95 2.02 -5.88 -5.32
CA ARG A 95 1.83 -6.07 -6.77
C ARG A 95 1.05 -7.36 -7.03
N TRP A 96 -0.01 -7.26 -7.83
CA TRP A 96 -0.82 -8.42 -8.23
C TRP A 96 -1.59 -8.14 -9.52
N GLU A 97 -2.10 -9.19 -10.14
CA GLU A 97 -3.07 -9.09 -11.24
C GLU A 97 -4.44 -8.69 -10.69
N SER A 98 -4.88 -7.46 -10.97
CA SER A 98 -6.17 -6.97 -10.48
C SER A 98 -7.30 -7.50 -11.34
N LYS A 99 -8.33 -8.07 -10.69
CA LYS A 99 -9.55 -8.50 -11.37
C LYS A 99 -10.35 -7.29 -11.84
N ARG A 100 -10.40 -6.23 -11.03
CA ARG A 100 -11.06 -4.96 -11.38
C ARG A 100 -10.50 -4.34 -12.66
N PHE A 101 -9.17 -4.29 -12.80
CA PHE A 101 -8.52 -3.57 -13.90
C PHE A 101 -8.07 -4.48 -15.05
N GLY A 102 -8.08 -5.80 -14.87
CA GLY A 102 -7.64 -6.75 -15.89
C GLY A 102 -6.14 -6.68 -16.21
N CYS A 103 -5.32 -6.14 -15.30
CA CYS A 103 -3.88 -6.03 -15.46
C CYS A 103 -3.13 -6.07 -14.12
N ALA A 104 -1.81 -6.26 -14.19
CA ALA A 104 -0.92 -6.08 -13.06
C ALA A 104 -1.01 -4.64 -12.54
N ILE A 105 -1.24 -4.47 -11.25
CA ILE A 105 -1.22 -3.18 -10.58
C ILE A 105 -0.18 -3.17 -9.47
N TYR A 106 0.26 -1.97 -9.12
CA TYR A 106 1.12 -1.73 -7.98
C TYR A 106 0.46 -0.69 -7.08
N ILE A 107 0.41 -0.98 -5.78
CA ILE A 107 -0.03 -0.04 -4.75
C ILE A 107 1.08 0.13 -3.72
N LYS A 108 1.27 1.37 -3.26
CA LYS A 108 2.14 1.73 -2.15
C LYS A 108 1.40 2.64 -1.21
N TYR A 109 1.34 2.26 0.06
CA TYR A 109 0.64 3.03 1.08
C TYR A 109 1.33 2.93 2.44
N THR A 110 0.91 3.79 3.36
CA THR A 110 1.21 3.64 4.79
C THR A 110 0.00 3.95 5.64
N LEU A 111 0.00 3.44 6.88
CA LEU A 111 -1.06 3.64 7.86
C LEU A 111 -0.45 4.37 9.05
N LYS A 112 -0.94 5.58 9.33
CA LYS A 112 -0.47 6.43 10.42
C LYS A 112 -1.65 7.24 10.98
N ASN A 113 -1.79 7.28 12.30
CA ASN A 113 -2.84 8.05 12.97
C ASN A 113 -4.24 7.82 12.37
N GLU A 114 -4.60 6.54 12.15
CA GLU A 114 -5.90 6.14 11.58
C GLU A 114 -6.21 6.71 10.18
N ILE A 115 -5.17 7.11 9.45
CA ILE A 115 -5.28 7.60 8.07
C ILE A 115 -4.55 6.64 7.14
N PHE A 116 -5.19 6.38 5.99
CA PHE A 116 -4.62 5.66 4.87
C PHE A 116 -3.93 6.68 3.96
N TYR A 117 -2.60 6.72 4.01
CA TYR A 117 -1.82 7.56 3.12
C TYR A 117 -1.50 6.79 1.86
N LEU A 118 -2.17 7.15 0.76
CA LEU A 118 -1.86 6.60 -0.55
C LEU A 118 -0.64 7.31 -1.12
N VAL A 119 0.41 6.54 -1.40
CA VAL A 119 1.67 7.05 -1.95
C VAL A 119 1.72 6.84 -3.46
N SER A 120 1.29 5.68 -3.94
CA SER A 120 1.23 5.37 -5.37
C SER A 120 0.16 4.31 -5.64
N LEU A 121 -0.55 4.43 -6.76
CA LEU A 121 -1.45 3.40 -7.29
C LEU A 121 -1.45 3.52 -8.81
N HIS A 122 -0.84 2.57 -9.50
CA HIS A 122 -0.71 2.61 -10.95
C HIS A 122 -0.68 1.21 -11.56
N LYS A 123 -0.85 1.14 -12.88
CA LYS A 123 -0.58 -0.07 -13.65
C LYS A 123 0.88 -0.45 -13.45
N HIS A 124 1.15 -1.70 -13.08
CA HIS A 124 2.52 -2.17 -13.00
C HIS A 124 3.09 -2.34 -14.41
N ARG A 125 4.23 -1.73 -14.65
CA ARG A 125 4.99 -1.89 -15.89
C ARG A 125 6.28 -2.64 -15.56
N PRO A 126 6.49 -3.85 -16.07
CA PRO A 126 7.81 -4.49 -15.97
C PRO A 126 8.82 -3.60 -16.70
N ARG A 127 9.94 -3.31 -16.05
CA ARG A 127 11.12 -2.76 -16.72
C ARG A 127 11.97 -3.89 -17.27
#